data_AF-A0A3M0W9F5-F1
#
_entry.id   AF-A0A3M0W9F5-F1
#
_cell.length_a   1.000
_cell.length_b   1.000
_cell.length_c   1.000
_cell.angle_alpha   90.00
_cell.angle_beta   90.00
_cell.angle_gamma   90.00
#
_symmetry.space_group_name_H-M   'P 1'
#
loop_
_entity.id
_entity.type
_entity.pdbx_description
1 polymer ?
#
loop_
_entity_poly.entity_id
_entity_poly.type
_entity_poly.pdbx_seq_one_letter_code
_entity_poly.pdbx_strand_id
1 'polypeptide(L)'
;MSLTRVSSVDQFERARRGSQASTHRRMSFSPMTTRVPLKKDDDSRRQSIVDIVHGYDDNTTTKRVVQVITAIIYCLFAAGIVFGYAAIKPVLIDEGVFGQLCTPKEIEEGTSPCYQQEIRLNLMFTIAAVSTNVAALPIGTILDRYGPRVCGIIGSVLLFAGACLFSAGSQVAADLYTPGYLLLALGGPFVFISSFQLSNTFPQRSGLILALLTGAFDASSALFLVFRLLYQATEGRLTTQKIFLAYLAVPILILLAQILIMPKESYKSVGEVIAQAEAEIEENTPRRSTPPSGLLADDGEEGEDEAARQVNISEITALLDKAAATEKPELAARAQEVQSRSGVWGAMHGYSALEQIRSPWFVLITAFTVVQMTRINYFVATIRPQEQYLLGSEEKAKQINEFFDIALPLGGIISIPLVGTLLDNTSTAFALGFLVVTATAIGILGCLPYTWAAVANVCLFVVYRPFYYTTVSDYAAKVFGFVTFGKVYGLIICLAGLFNLLQSPLDAATHVIFGGNPIPVNVILLSAAVIVGTSLVAYTAMRARTLEREKLEDEAELAREQLMPNAESAAGARPNGTNYGT
;
A
#
# COMPACT_ATOMS: atom_id res chain seq x y z
N MET A 1 -59.01 -32.35 10.32
CA MET A 1 -59.84 -31.35 10.99
C MET A 1 -59.49 -30.00 10.41
N SER A 2 -60.33 -29.50 9.50
CA SER A 2 -60.25 -28.17 8.92
C SER A 2 -61.67 -27.62 8.80
N LEU A 3 -61.79 -26.33 8.49
CA LEU A 3 -63.00 -25.48 8.39
C LEU A 3 -63.20 -24.68 9.71
N THR A 4 -63.44 -23.36 9.74
CA THR A 4 -63.80 -22.37 8.69
C THR A 4 -63.76 -20.95 9.28
N ARG A 5 -63.54 -19.95 8.40
CA ARG A 5 -63.87 -18.51 8.56
C ARG A 5 -65.22 -18.23 9.23
N VAL A 6 -65.37 -17.08 9.92
CA VAL A 6 -66.48 -16.08 9.88
C VAL A 6 -65.99 -14.82 10.66
N SER A 7 -65.64 -13.69 10.04
CA SER A 7 -66.40 -12.45 9.79
C SER A 7 -67.13 -11.75 10.96
N SER A 8 -66.76 -10.47 11.17
CA SER A 8 -67.60 -9.27 11.38
C SER A 8 -68.53 -9.13 12.60
N VAL A 9 -68.53 -7.87 13.09
CA VAL A 9 -69.65 -7.04 13.60
C VAL A 9 -69.51 -6.57 15.06
N ASP A 10 -69.26 -5.26 15.15
CA ASP A 10 -69.76 -4.21 16.05
C ASP A 10 -70.09 -4.45 17.54
N GLN A 11 -69.87 -3.34 18.26
CA GLN A 11 -70.82 -2.61 19.13
C GLN A 11 -70.40 -2.62 20.61
N PHE A 12 -69.94 -1.50 21.21
CA PHE A 12 -70.68 -0.36 21.78
C PHE A 12 -69.59 0.47 22.53
N GLU A 13 -69.65 1.78 22.77
CA GLU A 13 -70.78 2.57 23.26
C GLU A 13 -70.52 4.08 23.10
N ARG A 14 -71.61 4.81 22.84
CA ARG A 14 -71.67 6.27 22.67
C ARG A 14 -71.85 6.98 24.01
N ALA A 15 -71.31 8.18 24.15
CA ALA A 15 -71.98 9.27 24.87
C ALA A 15 -71.91 10.59 24.11
N ARG A 16 -73.11 11.15 23.88
CA ARG A 16 -73.55 12.29 23.05
C ARG A 16 -73.70 13.52 23.96
N ARG A 17 -73.29 14.76 23.59
CA ARG A 17 -74.12 15.90 23.07
C ARG A 17 -73.32 17.20 23.33
N GLY A 18 -73.28 18.24 22.50
CA GLY A 18 -73.92 18.48 21.21
C GLY A 18 -73.53 19.80 20.53
N SER A 19 -73.86 19.84 19.23
CA SER A 19 -74.23 20.95 18.32
C SER A 19 -73.27 22.08 17.91
N GLN A 20 -72.63 21.85 16.75
CA GLN A 20 -72.52 22.67 15.53
C GLN A 20 -72.12 24.16 15.57
N ALA A 21 -70.94 24.44 15.00
CA ALA A 21 -70.75 25.49 14.00
C ALA A 21 -69.73 25.02 12.95
N SER A 22 -70.04 25.23 11.68
CA SER A 22 -69.27 24.85 10.49
C SER A 22 -67.95 25.61 10.38
N THR A 23 -66.82 24.89 10.24
CA THR A 23 -65.54 25.52 9.85
C THR A 23 -64.91 24.77 8.69
N HIS A 24 -64.95 25.41 7.52
CA HIS A 24 -64.22 25.05 6.32
C HIS A 24 -62.72 24.84 6.63
N ARG A 25 -62.21 23.63 6.38
CA ARG A 25 -60.76 23.35 6.39
C ARG A 25 -60.17 23.92 5.10
N ARG A 26 -59.42 25.02 5.19
CA ARG A 26 -58.68 25.61 4.05
C ARG A 26 -57.59 24.64 3.62
N MET A 27 -57.64 24.21 2.35
CA MET A 27 -56.50 23.63 1.64
C MET A 27 -55.49 24.76 1.38
N SER A 28 -54.28 24.62 1.93
CA SER A 28 -53.17 25.52 1.66
C SER A 28 -52.48 25.11 0.37
N PHE A 29 -52.74 25.87 -0.70
CA PHE A 29 -52.07 25.79 -1.99
C PHE A 29 -50.72 26.54 -1.86
N SER A 30 -49.57 25.86 -2.02
CA SER A 30 -48.29 26.56 -2.21
C SER A 30 -48.10 26.84 -3.70
N PRO A 31 -48.06 28.11 -4.15
CA PRO A 31 -47.82 28.43 -5.55
C PRO A 31 -46.33 28.33 -5.91
N MET A 32 -46.06 27.89 -7.13
CA MET A 32 -44.74 27.94 -7.74
C MET A 32 -44.18 29.36 -7.84
N THR A 33 -42.86 29.46 -7.61
CA THR A 33 -41.90 30.35 -8.25
C THR A 33 -42.19 31.86 -8.29
N THR A 34 -41.58 32.60 -7.36
CA THR A 34 -41.11 33.96 -7.61
C THR A 34 -39.60 33.88 -7.86
N ARG A 35 -39.18 33.95 -9.13
CA ARG A 35 -37.77 34.15 -9.48
C ARG A 35 -37.35 35.52 -8.96
N VAL A 36 -36.55 35.55 -7.90
CA VAL A 36 -35.82 36.75 -7.51
C VAL A 36 -34.79 37.02 -8.61
N PRO A 37 -34.77 38.21 -9.24
CA PRO A 37 -33.78 38.50 -10.26
C PRO A 37 -32.41 38.59 -9.60
N LEU A 38 -31.46 37.80 -10.12
CA LEU A 38 -30.05 37.90 -9.76
C LEU A 38 -29.58 39.33 -10.02
N LYS A 39 -29.18 40.01 -8.95
CA LYS A 39 -28.50 41.29 -9.00
C LYS A 39 -27.15 41.05 -9.68
N LYS A 40 -26.98 41.67 -10.85
CA LYS A 40 -25.67 41.91 -11.49
C LYS A 40 -24.75 42.61 -10.47
N ASP A 41 -23.47 42.27 -10.53
CA ASP A 41 -22.32 42.80 -9.77
C ASP A 41 -21.80 41.85 -8.68
N ASP A 42 -20.98 40.87 -9.08
CA ASP A 42 -19.58 40.79 -8.65
C ASP A 42 -18.81 39.80 -9.54
N ASP A 43 -17.94 40.33 -10.39
CA ASP A 43 -17.20 39.64 -11.46
C ASP A 43 -15.94 38.92 -10.93
N SER A 44 -15.95 38.44 -9.67
CA SER A 44 -14.71 38.11 -8.94
C SER A 44 -14.65 36.73 -8.29
N ARG A 45 -15.62 35.82 -8.50
CA ARG A 45 -15.58 34.50 -7.83
C ARG A 45 -16.15 33.32 -8.63
N ARG A 46 -15.61 33.09 -9.81
CA ARG A 46 -15.58 31.76 -10.45
C ARG A 46 -14.28 31.60 -11.23
N GLN A 47 -13.18 31.38 -10.53
CA GLN A 47 -12.05 30.66 -11.13
C GLN A 47 -12.50 29.20 -11.23
N SER A 48 -12.78 28.79 -12.46
CA SER A 48 -13.27 27.48 -12.81
C SER A 48 -12.24 26.40 -12.50
N ILE A 49 -12.72 25.26 -12.01
CA ILE A 49 -12.03 23.96 -11.91
C ILE A 49 -11.29 23.59 -13.23
N VAL A 50 -11.76 24.15 -14.34
CA VAL A 50 -11.16 24.12 -15.68
C VAL A 50 -9.71 24.64 -15.70
N ASP A 51 -9.34 25.66 -14.93
CA ASP A 51 -7.96 26.20 -14.91
C ASP A 51 -6.98 25.28 -14.15
N ILE A 52 -7.47 24.50 -13.18
CA ILE A 52 -6.69 23.50 -12.44
C ILE A 52 -6.40 22.28 -13.34
N VAL A 53 -7.31 21.96 -14.26
CA VAL A 53 -7.18 20.87 -15.24
C VAL A 53 -6.44 21.33 -16.52
N HIS A 54 -6.57 22.61 -16.91
CA HIS A 54 -5.90 23.20 -18.09
C HIS A 54 -4.50 23.75 -17.82
N GLY A 55 -3.97 23.64 -16.60
CA GLY A 55 -2.54 23.83 -16.31
C GLY A 55 -1.65 22.72 -16.89
N TYR A 56 -1.88 22.32 -18.13
CA TYR A 56 -1.09 21.36 -18.90
C TYR A 56 -0.12 22.11 -19.82
N ASP A 57 0.69 23.00 -19.24
CA ASP A 57 1.79 23.66 -19.95
C ASP A 57 2.90 22.64 -20.24
N ASP A 58 3.44 22.60 -21.45
CA ASP A 58 4.52 21.67 -21.86
C ASP A 58 5.78 21.78 -20.99
N ASN A 59 6.04 22.97 -20.43
CA ASN A 59 7.09 23.21 -19.43
C ASN A 59 6.84 22.47 -18.10
N THR A 60 5.58 22.24 -17.75
CA THR A 60 5.16 21.52 -16.52
C THR A 60 5.34 20.01 -16.68
N THR A 61 5.06 19.47 -17.87
CA THR A 61 5.27 18.05 -18.21
C THR A 61 6.75 17.69 -18.14
N THR A 62 7.62 18.51 -18.75
CA THR A 62 9.07 18.31 -18.72
C THR A 62 9.60 18.33 -17.28
N LYS A 63 9.14 19.28 -16.46
CA LYS A 63 9.49 19.35 -15.04
C LYS A 63 9.05 18.10 -14.26
N ARG A 64 7.84 17.59 -14.49
CA ARG A 64 7.32 16.36 -13.84
C ARG A 64 8.10 15.12 -14.26
N VAL A 65 8.47 15.00 -15.53
CA VAL A 65 9.33 13.91 -16.02
C VAL A 65 10.71 13.98 -15.35
N VAL A 66 11.33 15.16 -15.28
CA VAL A 66 12.60 15.36 -14.60
C VAL A 66 12.50 14.98 -13.11
N GLN A 67 11.40 15.33 -12.43
CA GLN A 67 11.15 14.94 -11.04
C GLN A 67 11.08 13.41 -10.89
N VAL A 68 10.33 12.72 -11.75
CA VAL A 68 10.23 11.25 -11.73
C VAL A 68 11.57 10.58 -11.99
N ILE A 69 12.32 11.01 -13.02
CA ILE A 69 13.64 10.46 -13.34
C ILE A 69 14.62 10.68 -12.19
N THR A 70 14.65 11.91 -11.65
CA THR A 70 15.49 12.24 -10.49
C THR A 70 15.13 11.36 -9.30
N ALA A 71 13.84 11.09 -9.08
CA ALA A 71 13.36 10.20 -8.04
C ALA A 71 13.82 8.75 -8.17
N ILE A 72 13.70 8.20 -9.38
CA ILE A 72 14.20 6.86 -9.66
C ILE A 72 15.71 6.79 -9.40
N ILE A 73 16.47 7.80 -9.84
CA ILE A 73 17.93 7.85 -9.64
C ILE A 73 18.28 7.86 -8.15
N TYR A 74 17.75 8.78 -7.35
CA TYR A 74 18.11 8.78 -5.94
C TYR A 74 17.55 7.56 -5.19
N CYS A 75 16.41 6.99 -5.61
CA CYS A 75 15.91 5.75 -5.02
C CYS A 75 16.89 4.60 -5.25
N LEU A 76 17.46 4.52 -6.45
CA LEU A 76 18.50 3.55 -6.80
C LEU A 76 19.76 3.70 -5.95
N PHE A 77 20.12 4.91 -5.53
CA PHE A 77 21.35 5.14 -4.77
C PHE A 77 21.17 5.21 -3.25
N ALA A 78 19.94 5.30 -2.74
CA ALA A 78 19.73 5.57 -1.31
C ALA A 78 18.57 4.84 -0.63
N ALA A 79 17.57 4.35 -1.36
CA ALA A 79 16.30 3.97 -0.74
C ALA A 79 16.33 2.66 0.04
N GLY A 80 17.04 1.65 -0.47
CA GLY A 80 17.05 0.27 0.06
C GLY A 80 18.46 -0.34 0.15
N ILE A 81 19.51 0.49 0.21
CA ILE A 81 20.91 0.03 0.22
C ILE A 81 21.21 -0.96 1.34
N VAL A 82 20.54 -0.82 2.49
CA VAL A 82 20.70 -1.69 3.67
C VAL A 82 20.20 -3.12 3.47
N PHE A 83 19.41 -3.38 2.42
CA PHE A 83 19.00 -4.74 2.06
C PHE A 83 20.07 -5.48 1.25
N GLY A 84 21.11 -4.79 0.77
CA GLY A 84 22.33 -5.39 0.21
C GLY A 84 23.28 -5.94 1.29
N TYR A 85 22.78 -6.25 2.48
CA TYR A 85 23.57 -6.66 3.64
C TYR A 85 24.44 -7.91 3.37
N ALA A 86 23.91 -8.88 2.63
CA ALA A 86 24.64 -10.08 2.24
C ALA A 86 25.94 -9.78 1.45
N ALA A 87 25.96 -8.67 0.70
CA ALA A 87 27.14 -8.24 -0.06
C ALA A 87 28.16 -7.47 0.79
N ILE A 88 27.71 -6.64 1.75
CA ILE A 88 28.64 -5.87 2.59
C ILE A 88 29.17 -6.68 3.79
N LYS A 89 28.40 -7.67 4.29
CA LYS A 89 28.77 -8.51 5.45
C LYS A 89 30.16 -9.15 5.30
N PRO A 90 30.52 -9.78 4.16
CA PRO A 90 31.87 -10.32 3.97
C PRO A 90 33.00 -9.28 4.06
N VAL A 91 32.76 -8.05 3.57
CA VAL A 91 33.74 -6.96 3.63
C VAL A 91 33.98 -6.52 5.07
N LEU A 92 32.90 -6.39 5.86
CA LEU A 92 33.00 -6.04 7.28
C LEU A 92 33.72 -7.11 8.10
N ILE A 93 33.50 -8.39 7.76
CA ILE A 93 34.22 -9.50 8.39
C ILE A 93 35.72 -9.44 8.05
N ASP A 94 36.06 -9.17 6.78
CA ASP A 94 37.46 -9.06 6.32
C ASP A 94 38.20 -7.87 6.95
N GLU A 95 37.51 -6.75 7.17
CA GLU A 95 38.05 -5.60 7.91
C GLU A 95 38.13 -5.81 9.44
N GLY A 96 37.73 -6.98 9.94
CA GLY A 96 37.81 -7.35 11.36
C GLY A 96 36.75 -6.70 12.25
N VAL A 97 35.66 -6.20 11.68
CA VAL A 97 34.57 -5.57 12.45
C VAL A 97 33.95 -6.59 13.42
N PHE A 98 33.89 -6.24 14.70
CA PHE A 98 33.47 -7.11 15.81
C PHE A 98 34.32 -8.38 16.04
N GLY A 99 35.53 -8.46 15.46
CA GLY A 99 36.45 -9.59 15.70
C GLY A 99 36.85 -9.77 17.17
N GLN A 100 36.70 -8.73 18.00
CA GLN A 100 36.97 -8.77 19.44
C GLN A 100 36.01 -9.71 20.21
N LEU A 101 34.87 -10.07 19.62
CA LEU A 101 33.89 -10.98 20.22
C LEU A 101 34.24 -12.46 20.01
N CYS A 102 35.22 -12.75 19.16
CA CYS A 102 35.62 -14.13 18.85
C CYS A 102 36.40 -14.74 20.01
N THR A 103 36.14 -16.02 20.29
CA THR A 103 36.90 -16.73 21.33
C THR A 103 38.29 -17.14 20.81
N PRO A 104 39.30 -17.28 21.68
CA PRO A 104 40.65 -17.67 21.27
C PRO A 104 40.68 -19.01 20.51
N LYS A 105 39.77 -19.94 20.86
CA LYS A 105 39.65 -21.25 20.21
C LYS A 105 39.18 -21.16 18.76
N GLU A 106 38.18 -20.31 18.49
CA GLU A 106 37.66 -20.10 17.12
C GLU A 106 38.72 -19.43 16.23
N ILE A 107 39.52 -18.53 16.81
CA ILE A 107 40.63 -17.87 16.10
C ILE A 107 41.73 -18.89 15.75
N GLU A 108 42.08 -19.79 16.67
CA GLU A 108 43.06 -20.86 16.45
C GLU A 108 42.57 -21.92 15.44
N GLU A 109 41.27 -22.20 15.41
CA GLU A 109 40.63 -23.13 14.46
C GLU A 109 40.39 -22.51 13.07
N GLY A 110 40.60 -21.20 12.91
CA GLY A 110 40.41 -20.49 11.65
C GLY A 110 38.95 -20.36 11.21
N THR A 111 38.00 -20.45 12.14
CA THR A 111 36.56 -20.35 11.84
C THR A 111 36.14 -18.88 11.70
N SER A 112 36.11 -18.38 10.47
CA SER A 112 35.67 -17.01 10.14
C SER A 112 34.42 -17.02 9.24
N PRO A 113 33.32 -16.37 9.63
CA PRO A 113 33.11 -15.57 10.85
C PRO A 113 32.95 -16.43 12.11
N CYS A 114 33.31 -15.88 13.28
CA CYS A 114 33.05 -16.53 14.56
C CYS A 114 31.58 -16.38 14.98
N TYR A 115 31.08 -17.27 15.85
CA TYR A 115 29.66 -17.35 16.18
C TYR A 115 29.10 -16.04 16.75
N GLN A 116 29.81 -15.44 17.72
CA GLN A 116 29.36 -14.22 18.38
C GLN A 116 29.45 -12.99 17.46
N GLN A 117 30.41 -12.97 16.54
CA GLN A 117 30.52 -11.93 15.51
C GLN A 117 29.37 -12.01 14.52
N GLU A 118 28.99 -13.22 14.09
CA GLU A 118 27.87 -13.43 13.19
C GLU A 118 26.54 -12.95 13.81
N ILE A 119 26.26 -13.32 15.06
CA ILE A 119 25.05 -12.85 15.77
C ILE A 119 25.04 -11.33 15.88
N ARG A 120 26.18 -10.71 16.21
CA ARG A 120 26.25 -9.26 16.36
C ARG A 120 26.02 -8.53 15.03
N LEU A 121 26.60 -9.03 13.94
CA LEU A 121 26.38 -8.49 12.61
C LEU A 121 24.92 -8.67 12.16
N ASN A 122 24.35 -9.86 12.36
CA ASN A 122 22.94 -10.12 12.02
C ASN A 122 21.99 -9.24 12.86
N LEU A 123 22.32 -8.97 14.14
CA LEU A 123 21.57 -8.05 14.99
C LEU A 123 21.59 -6.61 14.44
N MET A 124 22.74 -6.14 13.94
CA MET A 124 22.84 -4.82 13.28
C MET A 124 21.86 -4.73 12.10
N PHE A 125 21.81 -5.76 11.25
CA PHE A 125 20.84 -5.83 10.15
C PHE A 125 19.40 -5.87 10.64
N THR A 126 19.08 -6.70 11.65
CA THR A 126 17.73 -6.79 12.23
C THR A 126 17.26 -5.45 12.77
N ILE A 127 18.09 -4.73 13.54
CA ILE A 127 17.74 -3.42 14.08
C ILE A 127 17.42 -2.43 12.95
N ALA A 128 18.28 -2.37 11.93
CA ALA A 128 18.06 -1.51 10.77
C ALA A 128 16.78 -1.87 10.00
N ALA A 129 16.54 -3.15 9.72
CA ALA A 129 15.36 -3.63 9.01
C ALA A 129 14.06 -3.33 9.78
N VAL A 130 14.05 -3.58 11.10
CA VAL A 130 12.92 -3.26 11.98
C VAL A 130 12.65 -1.76 11.99
N SER A 131 13.69 -0.94 12.18
CA SER A 131 13.54 0.52 12.23
C SER A 131 13.05 1.11 10.91
N THR A 132 13.50 0.58 9.77
CA THR A 132 13.02 0.95 8.42
C THR A 132 11.50 0.78 8.32
N ASN A 133 10.99 -0.35 8.79
CA ASN A 133 9.57 -0.68 8.71
C ASN A 133 8.73 0.11 9.73
N VAL A 134 9.21 0.26 10.96
CA VAL A 134 8.54 1.04 12.01
C VAL A 134 8.50 2.52 11.66
N ALA A 135 9.54 3.05 11.02
CA ALA A 135 9.61 4.45 10.60
C ALA A 135 8.61 4.81 9.50
N ALA A 136 8.01 3.84 8.79
CA ALA A 136 7.04 4.12 7.74
C ALA A 136 5.82 4.93 8.25
N LEU A 137 5.35 4.64 9.48
CA LEU A 137 4.24 5.39 10.11
C LEU A 137 4.57 6.87 10.35
N PRO A 138 5.62 7.22 11.13
CA PRO A 138 5.95 8.61 11.36
C PRO A 138 6.34 9.32 10.05
N ILE A 139 7.02 8.65 9.12
CA ILE A 139 7.35 9.22 7.80
C ILE A 139 6.08 9.62 7.04
N GLY A 140 5.06 8.76 7.02
CA GLY A 140 3.77 9.09 6.40
C GLY A 140 3.14 10.35 7.01
N THR A 141 3.08 10.43 8.35
CA THR A 141 2.53 11.62 9.01
C THR A 141 3.33 12.91 8.77
N ILE A 142 4.67 12.81 8.65
CA ILE A 142 5.52 13.95 8.31
C ILE A 142 5.29 14.36 6.85
N LEU A 143 5.15 13.39 5.95
CA LEU A 143 4.88 13.63 4.53
C LEU A 143 3.54 14.36 4.35
N ASP A 144 2.51 13.92 5.06
CA ASP A 144 1.18 14.51 4.96
C ASP A 144 1.14 15.95 5.53
N ARG A 145 1.90 16.22 6.61
CA ARG A 145 1.86 17.51 7.30
C ARG A 145 2.83 18.56 6.75
N TYR A 146 4.03 18.15 6.37
CA TYR A 146 5.12 19.04 5.98
C TYR A 146 5.52 18.90 4.50
N GLY A 147 4.97 17.91 3.81
CA GLY A 147 5.21 17.68 2.40
C GLY A 147 6.50 16.93 2.07
N PRO A 148 6.67 16.57 0.79
CA PRO A 148 7.72 15.69 0.29
C PRO A 148 9.13 16.26 0.43
N ARG A 149 9.31 17.58 0.26
CA ARG A 149 10.63 18.22 0.39
C ARG A 149 11.21 18.05 1.79
N VAL A 150 10.39 18.24 2.82
CA VAL A 150 10.85 18.14 4.21
C VAL A 150 11.26 16.70 4.51
N CYS A 151 10.46 15.72 4.09
CA CYS A 151 10.83 14.30 4.16
C CYS A 151 12.16 14.01 3.46
N GLY A 152 12.33 14.48 2.22
CA GLY A 152 13.56 14.28 1.44
C GLY A 152 14.79 14.93 2.09
N ILE A 153 14.66 16.13 2.66
CA ILE A 153 15.73 16.81 3.40
C ILE A 153 16.11 16.00 4.65
N ILE A 154 15.13 15.59 5.46
CA ILE A 154 15.38 14.75 6.65
C ILE A 154 16.09 13.46 6.24
N GLY A 155 15.60 12.78 5.20
CA GLY A 155 16.23 11.58 4.66
C GLY A 155 17.68 11.80 4.24
N SER A 156 17.97 12.90 3.53
CA SER A 156 19.34 13.23 3.10
C SER A 156 20.29 13.51 4.28
N VAL A 157 19.82 14.17 5.34
CA VAL A 157 20.59 14.43 6.56
C VAL A 157 20.88 13.13 7.31
N LEU A 158 19.90 12.24 7.42
CA LEU A 158 20.07 10.92 8.05
C LEU A 158 21.05 10.05 7.26
N LEU A 159 20.94 10.02 5.92
CA LEU A 159 21.89 9.30 5.06
C LEU A 159 23.31 9.86 5.18
N PHE A 160 23.46 11.18 5.22
CA PHE A 160 24.76 11.83 5.40
C PHE A 160 25.37 11.48 6.77
N ALA A 161 24.59 11.61 7.85
CA ALA A 161 25.03 11.26 9.19
C ALA A 161 25.38 9.77 9.32
N GLY A 162 24.56 8.89 8.74
CA GLY A 162 24.80 7.45 8.72
C GLY A 162 26.08 7.08 7.97
N ALA A 163 26.31 7.67 6.80
CA ALA A 163 27.53 7.48 6.03
C ALA A 163 28.79 7.99 6.76
N CYS A 164 28.70 9.14 7.44
CA CYS A 164 29.78 9.66 8.28
C CYS A 164 30.11 8.72 9.46
N LEU A 165 29.11 8.24 10.19
CA LEU A 165 29.33 7.30 11.30
C LEU A 165 29.91 5.98 10.83
N PHE A 166 29.37 5.43 9.73
CA PHE A 166 29.86 4.18 9.16
C PHE A 166 31.30 4.32 8.64
N SER A 167 31.64 5.47 8.04
CA SER A 167 33.01 5.79 7.64
C SER A 167 33.96 5.96 8.82
N ALA A 168 33.50 6.50 9.95
CA ALA A 168 34.32 6.71 11.14
C ALA A 168 34.44 5.44 12.02
N GLY A 169 33.64 4.41 11.75
CA GLY A 169 33.59 3.18 12.54
C GLY A 169 34.90 2.41 12.63
N SER A 170 35.79 2.55 11.64
CA SER A 170 37.12 1.91 11.67
C SER A 170 38.13 2.64 12.56
N GLN A 171 37.86 3.89 12.95
CA GLN A 171 38.80 4.74 13.70
C GLN A 171 38.55 4.72 15.21
N VAL A 172 37.35 4.32 15.63
CA VAL A 172 36.92 4.39 17.03
C VAL A 172 36.68 2.97 17.53
N ALA A 173 37.16 2.65 18.73
CA ALA A 173 36.94 1.35 19.38
C ALA A 173 35.49 1.10 19.82
N ALA A 174 34.60 2.09 19.68
CA ALA A 174 33.19 2.01 20.00
C ALA A 174 32.35 1.59 18.78
N ASP A 175 31.20 0.96 19.02
CA ASP A 175 30.28 0.50 17.97
C ASP A 175 29.58 1.68 17.27
N LEU A 176 30.23 2.23 16.25
CA LEU A 176 29.67 3.26 15.36
C LEU A 176 28.98 2.65 14.13
N TYR A 177 29.28 1.39 13.81
CA TYR A 177 28.67 0.70 12.66
C TYR A 177 27.18 0.49 12.86
N THR A 178 26.75 0.05 14.05
CA THR A 178 25.32 -0.15 14.34
C THR A 178 24.48 1.12 14.22
N PRO A 179 24.81 2.23 14.91
CA PRO A 179 24.06 3.49 14.75
C PRO A 179 24.20 4.08 13.35
N GLY A 180 25.36 3.94 12.70
CA GLY A 180 25.55 4.37 11.30
C GLY A 180 24.62 3.62 10.33
N TYR A 181 24.56 2.30 10.45
CA TYR A 181 23.69 1.43 9.65
C TYR A 181 22.21 1.73 9.89
N LEU A 182 21.83 1.98 11.14
CA LEU A 182 20.48 2.41 11.50
C LEU A 182 20.08 3.74 10.84
N LEU A 183 20.95 4.75 10.85
CA LEU A 183 20.67 6.03 10.20
C LEU A 183 20.55 5.91 8.68
N LEU A 184 21.40 5.08 8.05
CA LEU A 184 21.26 4.74 6.62
C LEU A 184 19.91 4.07 6.35
N ALA A 185 19.50 3.14 7.21
CA ALA A 185 18.24 2.42 7.10
C ALA A 185 17.01 3.32 7.26
N LEU A 186 17.07 4.31 8.16
CA LEU A 186 16.00 5.29 8.34
C LEU A 186 15.92 6.30 7.19
N GLY A 187 17.07 6.74 6.68
CA GLY A 187 17.13 7.74 5.61
C GLY A 187 16.52 7.28 4.28
N GLY A 188 16.65 5.98 3.96
CA GLY A 188 16.11 5.40 2.73
C GLY A 188 14.59 5.55 2.57
N PRO A 189 13.76 5.09 3.53
CA PRO A 189 12.31 5.26 3.53
C PRO A 189 11.84 6.72 3.44
N PHE A 190 12.54 7.67 4.07
CA PHE A 190 12.18 9.10 3.97
C PHE A 190 12.23 9.59 2.52
N VAL A 191 13.25 9.17 1.78
CA VAL A 191 13.45 9.50 0.36
C VAL A 191 12.51 8.69 -0.54
N PHE A 192 12.25 7.43 -0.18
CA PHE A 192 11.38 6.53 -0.94
C PHE A 192 9.90 6.89 -0.86
N ILE A 193 9.34 6.98 0.34
CA ILE A 193 7.91 7.20 0.58
C ILE A 193 7.49 8.58 0.05
N SER A 194 8.33 9.60 0.22
CA SER A 194 8.08 10.94 -0.34
C SER A 194 8.07 10.99 -1.87
N SER A 195 8.53 9.94 -2.54
CA SER A 195 8.51 9.83 -4.01
C SER A 195 7.22 9.21 -4.54
N PHE A 196 6.41 8.54 -3.71
CA PHE A 196 5.19 7.85 -4.17
C PHE A 196 4.16 8.78 -4.79
N GLN A 197 4.01 9.98 -4.23
CA GLN A 197 3.17 11.05 -4.79
C GLN A 197 3.52 11.42 -6.24
N LEU A 198 4.74 11.15 -6.72
CA LEU A 198 5.10 11.42 -8.11
C LEU A 198 4.36 10.49 -9.08
N SER A 199 3.91 9.31 -8.63
CA SER A 199 3.04 8.45 -9.43
C SER A 199 1.72 9.12 -9.80
N ASN A 200 1.23 10.05 -8.96
CA ASN A 200 0.01 10.81 -9.22
C ASN A 200 0.19 11.90 -10.30
N THR A 201 1.43 12.23 -10.68
CA THR A 201 1.69 13.24 -11.72
C THR A 201 1.27 12.79 -13.11
N PHE A 202 1.24 11.47 -13.35
CA PHE A 202 0.79 10.84 -14.58
C PHE A 202 -0.24 9.74 -14.28
N PRO A 203 -1.53 10.09 -14.12
CA PRO A 203 -2.57 9.12 -13.75
C PRO A 203 -2.68 7.93 -14.71
N GLN A 204 -2.38 8.13 -15.99
CA GLN A 204 -2.38 7.06 -17.00
C GLN A 204 -1.26 6.02 -16.84
N ARG A 205 -0.20 6.35 -16.10
CA ARG A 205 1.01 5.52 -15.92
C ARG A 205 1.44 5.43 -14.45
N SER A 206 0.53 5.69 -13.52
CA SER A 206 0.83 5.74 -12.08
C SER A 206 1.36 4.41 -11.55
N GLY A 207 0.74 3.30 -11.95
CA GLY A 207 1.19 1.94 -11.61
C GLY A 207 2.60 1.65 -12.12
N LEU A 208 2.92 2.05 -13.35
CA LEU A 208 4.27 1.89 -13.93
C LEU A 208 5.31 2.72 -13.15
N ILE A 209 4.99 3.96 -12.78
CA ILE A 209 5.91 4.83 -12.02
C ILE A 209 6.13 4.26 -10.61
N LEU A 210 5.07 3.77 -9.96
CA LEU A 210 5.18 3.14 -8.64
C LEU A 210 6.01 1.84 -8.72
N ALA A 211 5.82 1.04 -9.77
CA ALA A 211 6.62 -0.15 -10.02
C ALA A 211 8.09 0.19 -10.32
N LEU A 212 8.38 1.26 -11.05
CA LEU A 212 9.74 1.76 -11.28
C LEU A 212 10.41 2.23 -9.99
N LEU A 213 9.70 2.98 -9.14
CA LEU A 213 10.22 3.43 -7.84
C LEU A 213 10.50 2.23 -6.91
N THR A 214 9.59 1.26 -6.85
CA THR A 214 9.74 0.06 -6.01
C THR A 214 10.86 -0.85 -6.55
N GLY A 215 10.95 -1.01 -7.87
CA GLY A 215 12.05 -1.73 -8.51
C GLY A 215 13.39 -1.04 -8.29
N ALA A 216 13.44 0.30 -8.28
CA ALA A 216 14.64 1.06 -7.95
C ALA A 216 15.04 0.90 -6.47
N PHE A 217 14.07 0.82 -5.55
CA PHE A 217 14.32 0.50 -4.15
C PHE A 217 14.98 -0.87 -4.01
N ASP A 218 14.46 -1.90 -4.67
CA ASP A 218 15.06 -3.24 -4.61
C ASP A 218 16.44 -3.29 -5.30
N ALA A 219 16.57 -2.62 -6.45
CA ALA A 219 17.82 -2.49 -7.19
C ALA A 219 18.91 -1.72 -6.43
N SER A 220 18.55 -0.87 -5.47
CA SER A 220 19.52 -0.10 -4.69
C SER A 220 20.45 -0.95 -3.82
N SER A 221 20.06 -2.18 -3.52
CA SER A 221 20.94 -3.19 -2.88
C SER A 221 22.23 -3.45 -3.67
N ALA A 222 22.21 -3.23 -5.00
CA ALA A 222 23.39 -3.33 -5.86
C ALA A 222 24.53 -2.40 -5.42
N LEU A 223 24.24 -1.29 -4.74
CA LEU A 223 25.27 -0.36 -4.32
C LEU A 223 26.29 -1.02 -3.38
N PHE A 224 25.83 -1.83 -2.42
CA PHE A 224 26.72 -2.57 -1.52
C PHE A 224 27.47 -3.70 -2.24
N LEU A 225 26.87 -4.29 -3.28
CA LEU A 225 27.60 -5.20 -4.16
C LEU A 225 28.72 -4.47 -4.92
N VAL A 226 28.45 -3.28 -5.46
CA VAL A 226 29.48 -2.45 -6.11
C VAL A 226 30.60 -2.12 -5.11
N PHE A 227 30.27 -1.80 -3.86
CA PHE A 227 31.27 -1.57 -2.82
C PHE A 227 32.14 -2.80 -2.56
N ARG A 228 31.54 -3.99 -2.46
CA ARG A 228 32.26 -5.25 -2.33
C ARG A 228 33.20 -5.51 -3.52
N LEU A 229 32.71 -5.30 -4.74
CA LEU A 229 33.52 -5.50 -5.96
C LEU A 229 34.69 -4.51 -6.03
N LEU A 230 34.48 -3.26 -5.65
CA LEU A 230 35.55 -2.25 -5.58
C LEU A 230 36.60 -2.60 -4.51
N TYR A 231 36.17 -3.08 -3.34
CA TYR A 231 37.06 -3.54 -2.29
C TYR A 231 37.95 -4.70 -2.77
N GLN A 232 37.33 -5.72 -3.40
CA GLN A 232 38.05 -6.89 -3.92
C GLN A 232 38.98 -6.54 -5.08
N ALA A 233 38.52 -5.72 -6.04
CA ALA A 233 39.32 -5.31 -7.20
C ALA A 233 40.54 -4.45 -6.82
N THR A 234 40.50 -3.82 -5.65
CA THR A 234 41.61 -3.00 -5.14
C THR A 234 42.45 -3.68 -4.06
N GLU A 235 42.26 -4.98 -3.84
CA GLU A 235 42.99 -5.78 -2.84
C GLU A 235 42.95 -5.13 -1.45
N GLY A 236 41.79 -4.56 -1.05
CA GLY A 236 41.62 -3.91 0.25
C GLY A 236 42.20 -2.49 0.37
N ARG A 237 42.70 -1.87 -0.72
CA ARG A 237 43.16 -0.47 -0.68
C ARG A 237 42.02 0.53 -0.47
N LEU A 238 40.85 0.23 -1.02
CA LEU A 238 39.61 0.97 -0.78
C LEU A 238 38.85 0.35 0.38
N THR A 239 39.23 0.72 1.60
CA THR A 239 38.50 0.33 2.81
C THR A 239 37.09 0.92 2.84
N THR A 240 36.21 0.33 3.64
CA THR A 240 34.84 0.79 3.92
C THR A 240 34.83 2.29 4.24
N GLN A 241 35.80 2.78 5.01
CA GLN A 241 35.97 4.20 5.29
C GLN A 241 36.02 5.06 4.01
N LYS A 242 36.90 4.74 3.06
CA LYS A 242 37.08 5.55 1.85
C LYS A 242 35.87 5.49 0.94
N ILE A 243 35.25 4.30 0.86
CA ILE A 243 34.05 4.08 0.04
C ILE A 243 32.87 4.88 0.59
N PHE A 244 32.62 4.83 1.90
CA PHE A 244 31.53 5.61 2.52
C PHE A 244 31.80 7.11 2.53
N LEU A 245 33.07 7.54 2.57
CA LEU A 245 33.44 8.95 2.37
C LEU A 245 33.12 9.42 0.95
N ALA A 246 33.38 8.60 -0.07
CA ALA A 246 32.97 8.89 -1.45
C ALA A 246 31.43 8.87 -1.59
N TYR A 247 30.74 7.98 -0.87
CA TYR A 247 29.28 7.91 -0.85
C TYR A 247 28.60 9.17 -0.32
N LEU A 248 29.28 10.02 0.47
CA LEU A 248 28.73 11.31 0.94
C LEU A 248 28.28 12.25 -0.21
N ALA A 249 28.81 12.06 -1.42
CA ALA A 249 28.32 12.78 -2.59
C ALA A 249 26.83 12.52 -2.86
N VAL A 250 26.34 11.29 -2.63
CA VAL A 250 24.94 10.91 -2.88
C VAL A 250 23.95 11.72 -2.03
N PRO A 251 24.01 11.73 -0.69
CA PRO A 251 23.08 12.51 0.11
C PRO A 251 23.16 14.02 -0.15
N ILE A 252 24.33 14.55 -0.51
CA ILE A 252 24.47 15.96 -0.93
C ILE A 252 23.70 16.21 -2.24
N LEU A 253 23.86 15.35 -3.24
CA LEU A 253 23.12 15.45 -4.51
C LEU A 253 21.61 15.31 -4.30
N ILE A 254 21.17 14.43 -3.39
CA ILE A 254 19.77 14.29 -3.01
C ILE A 254 19.27 15.59 -2.39
N LEU A 255 20.02 16.17 -1.43
CA LEU A 255 19.65 17.44 -0.80
C LEU A 255 19.49 18.56 -1.84
N LEU A 256 20.43 18.67 -2.78
CA LEU A 256 20.35 19.64 -3.87
C LEU A 256 19.13 19.40 -4.76
N ALA A 257 18.86 18.14 -5.13
CA ALA A 257 17.68 17.79 -5.91
C ALA A 257 16.36 18.12 -5.18
N GLN A 258 16.31 17.92 -3.86
CA GLN A 258 15.14 18.25 -3.04
C GLN A 258 14.87 19.76 -2.98
N ILE A 259 15.93 20.57 -2.93
CA ILE A 259 15.81 22.04 -2.89
C ILE A 259 15.46 22.61 -4.27
N LEU A 260 16.10 22.12 -5.33
CA LEU A 260 16.06 22.71 -6.68
C LEU A 260 14.93 22.16 -7.57
N ILE A 261 14.63 20.86 -7.48
CA ILE A 261 13.79 20.15 -8.47
C ILE A 261 12.44 19.73 -7.87
N MET A 262 12.41 19.20 -6.65
CA MET A 262 11.20 18.59 -6.07
C MET A 262 10.08 19.58 -5.76
N PRO A 263 8.79 19.20 -5.75
CA PRO A 263 7.67 20.10 -5.45
C PRO A 263 7.55 20.36 -3.93
N LYS A 264 7.13 21.55 -3.49
CA LYS A 264 6.95 21.87 -2.05
C LYS A 264 5.80 21.10 -1.43
N GLU A 265 4.72 20.96 -2.18
CA GLU A 265 3.49 20.31 -1.76
C GLU A 265 3.31 18.99 -2.48
N SER A 266 2.56 18.08 -1.85
CA SER A 266 2.30 16.78 -2.41
C SER A 266 1.38 16.87 -3.62
N TYR A 267 1.72 16.14 -4.69
CA TYR A 267 0.79 15.97 -5.81
C TYR A 267 -0.34 15.06 -5.33
N LYS A 268 -1.47 15.69 -5.04
CA LYS A 268 -2.71 15.03 -4.61
C LYS A 268 -3.24 14.18 -5.75
N SER A 269 -3.77 13.00 -5.43
CA SER A 269 -4.46 12.19 -6.43
C SER A 269 -5.70 12.94 -6.92
N VAL A 270 -6.18 12.64 -8.12
CA VAL A 270 -7.42 13.27 -8.66
C VAL A 270 -8.59 13.11 -7.68
N GLY A 271 -8.68 11.98 -6.97
CA GLY A 271 -9.68 11.74 -5.93
C GLY A 271 -9.49 12.59 -4.66
N GLU A 272 -8.26 12.93 -4.28
CA GLU A 272 -7.99 13.79 -3.11
C GLU A 272 -8.24 15.28 -3.41
N VAL A 273 -7.99 15.72 -4.65
CA VAL A 273 -8.31 17.08 -5.09
C VAL A 273 -9.83 17.28 -5.14
N ILE A 274 -10.54 16.24 -5.59
CA ILE A 274 -12.01 16.22 -5.59
C ILE A 274 -12.56 16.21 -4.16
N ALA A 275 -12.05 15.35 -3.27
CA ALA A 275 -12.46 15.31 -1.86
C ALA A 275 -12.16 16.61 -1.08
N GLN A 276 -11.11 17.35 -1.45
CA GLN A 276 -10.82 18.64 -0.84
C GLN A 276 -11.67 19.77 -1.41
N ALA A 277 -11.96 19.74 -2.72
CA ALA A 277 -12.94 20.64 -3.31
C ALA A 277 -14.32 20.41 -2.67
N GLU A 278 -14.68 19.17 -2.37
CA GLU A 278 -15.89 18.83 -1.60
C GLU A 278 -15.85 19.38 -0.18
N ALA A 279 -14.74 19.20 0.56
CA ALA A 279 -14.59 19.72 1.92
C ALA A 279 -14.60 21.26 1.97
N GLU A 280 -14.03 21.94 0.98
CA GLU A 280 -14.08 23.40 0.84
C GLU A 280 -15.48 23.91 0.45
N ILE A 281 -16.25 23.12 -0.31
CA ILE A 281 -17.66 23.40 -0.60
C ILE A 281 -18.52 23.22 0.66
N GLU A 282 -18.23 22.19 1.47
CA GLU A 282 -18.91 21.92 2.74
C GLU A 282 -18.62 23.02 3.79
N GLU A 283 -17.37 23.50 3.87
CA GLU A 283 -16.96 24.58 4.78
C GLU A 283 -17.55 25.96 4.39
N ASN A 284 -17.71 26.23 3.09
CA ASN A 284 -18.25 27.51 2.59
C ASN A 284 -19.79 27.54 2.48
N THR A 285 -20.49 26.45 2.78
CA THR A 285 -21.95 26.42 2.81
C THR A 285 -22.44 26.93 4.19
N PRO A 286 -23.22 28.03 4.28
CA PRO A 286 -23.63 28.55 5.59
C PRO A 286 -24.49 27.52 6.32
N ARG A 287 -24.06 27.07 7.50
CA ARG A 287 -24.90 26.27 8.42
C ARG A 287 -26.21 27.03 8.65
N ARG A 288 -27.31 26.45 8.20
CA ARG A 288 -28.65 26.99 8.39
C ARG A 288 -28.97 26.91 9.89
N SER A 289 -28.75 27.99 10.62
CA SER A 289 -29.11 28.11 12.03
C SER A 289 -30.62 27.91 12.18
N THR A 290 -31.03 26.78 12.75
CA THR A 290 -32.39 26.57 13.26
C THR A 290 -32.63 27.55 14.43
N PRO A 291 -33.78 28.24 14.49
CA PRO A 291 -34.06 29.19 15.55
C PRO A 291 -34.32 28.46 16.88
N PRO A 292 -34.09 29.11 18.03
CA PRO A 292 -34.18 28.45 19.33
C PRO A 292 -35.65 28.33 19.74
N SER A 293 -36.15 27.10 19.77
CA SER A 293 -37.40 26.76 20.46
C SER A 293 -37.11 25.61 21.40
N GLY A 294 -37.19 25.90 22.68
CA GLY A 294 -36.75 25.01 23.74
C GLY A 294 -37.70 23.85 24.06
N LEU A 295 -37.24 23.14 25.09
CA LEU A 295 -37.83 22.05 25.87
C LEU A 295 -37.56 20.61 25.43
N LEU A 296 -36.73 20.00 26.29
CA LEU A 296 -36.56 18.60 26.66
C LEU A 296 -35.63 17.77 25.76
N ALA A 297 -34.44 17.55 26.31
CA ALA A 297 -33.45 16.59 25.87
C ALA A 297 -34.02 15.17 25.93
N ASP A 298 -33.87 14.43 24.83
CA ASP A 298 -33.83 12.98 24.82
C ASP A 298 -32.51 12.58 24.15
N ASP A 299 -31.66 11.91 24.92
CA ASP A 299 -30.33 11.46 24.52
C ASP A 299 -30.50 10.26 23.56
N GLY A 300 -30.51 10.51 22.24
CA GLY A 300 -30.66 9.44 21.24
C GLY A 300 -30.18 9.71 19.81
N GLU A 301 -29.73 10.92 19.47
CA GLU A 301 -29.55 11.32 18.06
C GLU A 301 -28.09 11.31 17.53
N GLU A 302 -27.09 10.89 18.30
CA GLU A 302 -25.70 10.87 17.80
C GLU A 302 -25.43 9.74 16.77
N GLY A 303 -26.26 8.69 16.72
CA GLY A 303 -26.06 7.55 15.81
C GLY A 303 -26.69 7.68 14.42
N GLU A 304 -27.70 8.55 14.25
CA GLU A 304 -28.43 8.69 12.98
C GLU A 304 -27.75 9.68 12.02
N ASP A 305 -27.04 10.69 12.55
CA ASP A 305 -26.33 11.70 11.77
C ASP A 305 -25.05 11.15 11.09
N GLU A 306 -24.35 10.18 11.68
CA GLU A 306 -23.19 9.52 11.05
C GLU A 306 -23.61 8.62 9.88
N ALA A 307 -24.70 7.86 10.03
CA ALA A 307 -25.23 7.00 8.98
C ALA A 307 -25.77 7.80 7.78
N ALA A 308 -26.48 8.90 8.04
CA ALA A 308 -26.95 9.82 6.99
C ALA A 308 -25.79 10.52 6.27
N ARG A 309 -24.70 10.86 6.99
CA ARG A 309 -23.48 11.41 6.42
C ARG A 309 -22.73 10.39 5.54
N GLN A 310 -22.74 9.11 5.91
CA GLN A 310 -22.12 8.01 5.16
C GLN A 310 -22.84 7.72 3.83
N VAL A 311 -24.17 7.82 3.83
CA VAL A 311 -24.99 7.69 2.60
C VAL A 311 -24.74 8.85 1.64
N ASN A 312 -24.54 10.07 2.15
CA ASN A 312 -24.30 11.23 1.31
C ASN A 312 -22.92 11.19 0.62
N ILE A 313 -21.86 10.67 1.27
CA ILE A 313 -20.51 10.61 0.69
C ILE A 313 -20.45 9.61 -0.47
N SER A 314 -21.08 8.44 -0.35
CA SER A 314 -21.12 7.45 -1.43
C SER A 314 -21.89 7.95 -2.65
N GLU A 315 -22.99 8.68 -2.42
CA GLU A 315 -23.81 9.27 -3.48
C GLU A 315 -23.10 10.45 -4.18
N ILE A 316 -22.38 11.28 -3.42
CA ILE A 316 -21.52 12.36 -3.97
C ILE A 316 -20.37 11.79 -4.81
N THR A 317 -19.69 10.75 -4.31
CA THR A 317 -18.62 10.05 -5.04
C THR A 317 -19.15 9.47 -6.35
N ALA A 318 -20.33 8.84 -6.32
CA ALA A 318 -20.97 8.28 -7.52
C ALA A 318 -21.35 9.37 -8.55
N LEU A 319 -21.80 10.54 -8.11
CA LEU A 319 -22.12 11.67 -8.99
C LEU A 319 -20.87 12.29 -9.61
N LEU A 320 -19.75 12.30 -8.90
CA LEU A 320 -18.47 12.81 -9.38
C LEU A 320 -17.78 11.85 -10.33
N ASP A 321 -17.83 10.54 -10.08
CA ASP A 321 -17.40 9.52 -11.03
C ASP A 321 -18.20 9.63 -12.34
N LYS A 322 -19.50 9.94 -12.24
CA LYS A 322 -20.37 10.19 -13.39
C LYS A 322 -19.96 11.45 -14.15
N ALA A 323 -19.61 12.52 -13.44
CA ALA A 323 -19.13 13.77 -14.04
C ALA A 323 -17.76 13.58 -14.73
N ALA A 324 -16.82 12.89 -14.10
CA ALA A 324 -15.51 12.56 -14.67
C ALA A 324 -15.61 11.61 -15.87
N ALA A 325 -16.56 10.66 -15.85
CA ALA A 325 -16.88 9.79 -16.97
C ALA A 325 -17.46 10.52 -18.18
N THR A 326 -18.10 11.68 -17.95
CA THR A 326 -18.65 12.51 -19.01
C THR A 326 -17.56 13.31 -19.73
N GLU A 327 -16.45 13.65 -19.07
CA GLU A 327 -15.34 14.42 -19.65
C GLU A 327 -14.31 13.56 -20.42
N LYS A 328 -14.03 12.33 -19.96
CA LYS A 328 -13.12 11.38 -20.63
C LYS A 328 -13.68 9.94 -20.60
N PRO A 329 -14.58 9.59 -21.54
CA PRO A 329 -15.30 8.31 -21.50
C PRO A 329 -14.37 7.09 -21.60
N GLU A 330 -13.29 7.16 -22.39
CA GLU A 330 -12.31 6.06 -22.50
C GLU A 330 -11.56 5.79 -21.19
N LEU A 331 -11.26 6.85 -20.41
CA LEU A 331 -10.51 6.74 -19.17
C LEU A 331 -11.39 6.20 -18.05
N ALA A 332 -12.64 6.67 -17.98
CA ALA A 332 -13.62 6.18 -17.01
C ALA A 332 -14.05 4.74 -17.30
N ALA A 333 -14.20 4.36 -18.58
CA ALA A 333 -14.45 2.98 -18.96
C ALA A 333 -13.31 2.06 -18.51
N ARG A 334 -12.04 2.46 -18.71
CA ARG A 334 -10.88 1.69 -18.26
C ARG A 334 -10.77 1.63 -16.73
N ALA A 335 -11.08 2.72 -16.02
CA ALA A 335 -11.09 2.75 -14.57
C ALA A 335 -12.20 1.86 -13.98
N GLN A 336 -13.42 1.91 -14.54
CA GLN A 336 -14.51 1.01 -14.19
C GLN A 336 -14.18 -0.45 -14.50
N GLU A 337 -13.49 -0.74 -15.61
CA GLU A 337 -13.05 -2.09 -15.95
C GLU A 337 -12.01 -2.63 -14.96
N VAL A 338 -11.04 -1.80 -14.55
CA VAL A 338 -10.07 -2.18 -13.51
C VAL A 338 -10.75 -2.39 -12.15
N GLN A 339 -11.71 -1.52 -11.82
CA GLN A 339 -12.49 -1.57 -10.59
C GLN A 339 -13.36 -2.84 -10.52
N SER A 340 -14.07 -3.17 -11.60
CA SER A 340 -14.88 -4.38 -11.69
C SER A 340 -14.02 -5.64 -11.65
N ARG A 341 -12.89 -5.67 -12.36
CA ARG A 341 -11.94 -6.81 -12.36
C ARG A 341 -11.32 -7.12 -10.99
N SER A 342 -11.13 -6.11 -10.15
CA SER A 342 -10.56 -6.31 -8.82
C SER A 342 -11.43 -7.17 -7.89
N GLY A 343 -12.76 -7.15 -8.09
CA GLY A 343 -13.78 -7.87 -7.30
C GLY A 343 -13.99 -7.37 -5.87
N VAL A 344 -13.00 -6.67 -5.27
CA VAL A 344 -13.00 -6.25 -3.86
C VAL A 344 -12.94 -4.72 -3.71
N TRP A 345 -12.91 -3.98 -4.83
CA TRP A 345 -12.84 -2.53 -4.78
C TRP A 345 -13.96 -1.92 -3.95
N GLY A 346 -13.58 -1.06 -3.01
CA GLY A 346 -14.53 -0.32 -2.20
C GLY A 346 -15.05 -1.05 -0.96
N ALA A 347 -14.57 -2.27 -0.68
CA ALA A 347 -15.11 -3.11 0.39
C ALA A 347 -15.14 -2.42 1.78
N MET A 348 -14.21 -1.51 2.07
CA MET A 348 -14.16 -0.75 3.32
C MET A 348 -14.02 0.77 3.09
N HIS A 349 -14.39 1.29 1.92
CA HIS A 349 -14.38 2.73 1.67
C HIS A 349 -15.41 3.45 2.55
N GLY A 350 -15.07 4.65 3.04
CA GLY A 350 -15.98 5.46 3.87
C GLY A 350 -16.08 5.04 5.34
N TYR A 351 -15.48 3.93 5.75
CA TYR A 351 -15.36 3.54 7.15
C TYR A 351 -14.24 4.28 7.87
N SER A 352 -14.38 4.49 9.17
CA SER A 352 -13.32 5.09 9.99
C SER A 352 -12.09 4.17 10.05
N ALA A 353 -10.91 4.75 10.26
CA ALA A 353 -9.66 3.98 10.34
C ALA A 353 -9.71 2.90 11.44
N LEU A 354 -10.41 3.14 12.56
CA LEU A 354 -10.52 2.18 13.65
C LEU A 354 -11.38 0.97 13.28
N GLU A 355 -12.47 1.19 12.53
CA GLU A 355 -13.33 0.12 12.02
C GLU A 355 -12.59 -0.71 10.97
N GLN A 356 -11.85 -0.05 10.09
CA GLN A 356 -10.99 -0.73 9.11
C GLN A 356 -9.95 -1.63 9.80
N ILE A 357 -9.31 -1.16 10.87
CA ILE A 357 -8.29 -1.94 11.62
C ILE A 357 -8.91 -3.14 12.35
N ARG A 358 -10.14 -3.03 12.85
CA ARG A 358 -10.85 -4.14 13.49
C ARG A 358 -11.43 -5.15 12.50
N SER A 359 -11.43 -4.82 11.20
CA SER A 359 -12.00 -5.69 10.18
C SER A 359 -11.17 -6.97 9.98
N PRO A 360 -11.81 -8.09 9.60
CA PRO A 360 -11.07 -9.30 9.22
C PRO A 360 -10.15 -9.09 8.01
N TRP A 361 -10.49 -8.15 7.11
CA TRP A 361 -9.64 -7.76 5.99
C TRP A 361 -8.26 -7.29 6.45
N PHE A 362 -8.22 -6.48 7.52
CA PHE A 362 -6.99 -5.96 8.10
C PHE A 362 -6.23 -7.03 8.88
N VAL A 363 -6.92 -7.81 9.71
CA VAL A 363 -6.27 -8.82 10.55
C VAL A 363 -5.57 -9.88 9.69
N LEU A 364 -6.23 -10.38 8.65
CA LEU A 364 -5.67 -11.43 7.78
C LEU A 364 -4.48 -10.91 6.94
N ILE A 365 -4.59 -9.72 6.32
CA ILE A 365 -3.48 -9.17 5.55
C ILE A 365 -2.30 -8.81 6.46
N THR A 366 -2.55 -8.33 7.67
CA THR A 366 -1.51 -7.99 8.64
C THR A 366 -0.79 -9.25 9.11
N ALA A 367 -1.52 -10.29 9.51
CA ALA A 367 -0.93 -11.57 9.91
C ALA A 367 -0.09 -12.17 8.77
N PHE A 368 -0.60 -12.11 7.54
CA PHE A 368 0.13 -12.57 6.36
C PHE A 368 1.43 -11.78 6.15
N THR A 369 1.34 -10.45 6.24
CA THR A 369 2.47 -9.54 6.08
C THR A 369 3.53 -9.77 7.16
N VAL A 370 3.12 -9.96 8.42
CA VAL A 370 4.03 -10.25 9.54
C VAL A 370 4.85 -11.51 9.27
N VAL A 371 4.19 -12.60 8.88
CA VAL A 371 4.88 -13.89 8.63
C VAL A 371 5.81 -13.78 7.42
N GLN A 372 5.34 -13.22 6.31
CA GLN A 372 6.15 -13.14 5.09
C GLN A 372 7.31 -12.16 5.21
N MET A 373 7.11 -11.01 5.85
CA MET A 373 8.18 -10.04 6.06
C MET A 373 9.30 -10.63 6.92
N THR A 374 8.94 -11.33 8.00
CA THR A 374 9.89 -12.04 8.87
C THR A 374 10.69 -13.06 8.07
N ARG A 375 10.00 -13.82 7.21
CA ARG A 375 10.63 -14.85 6.37
C ARG A 375 11.57 -14.28 5.32
N ILE A 376 11.17 -13.20 4.63
CA ILE A 376 12.00 -12.50 3.65
C ILE A 376 13.29 -12.01 4.32
N ASN A 377 13.17 -11.29 5.44
CA ASN A 377 14.33 -10.72 6.13
C ASN A 377 15.24 -11.79 6.74
N TYR A 378 14.66 -12.85 7.30
CA TYR A 378 15.43 -14.00 7.80
C TYR A 378 16.24 -14.66 6.68
N PHE A 379 15.64 -14.90 5.51
CA PHE A 379 16.34 -15.47 4.35
C PHE A 379 17.51 -14.59 3.90
N VAL A 380 17.30 -13.28 3.74
CA VAL A 380 18.36 -12.33 3.32
C VAL A 380 19.54 -12.34 4.30
N ALA A 381 19.27 -12.40 5.60
CA ALA A 381 20.31 -12.36 6.62
C ALA A 381 21.12 -13.67 6.73
N THR A 382 20.49 -14.81 6.41
CA THR A 382 21.03 -16.14 6.72
C THR A 382 21.25 -17.02 5.48
N ILE A 383 21.13 -16.48 4.25
CA ILE A 383 21.30 -17.26 3.01
C ILE A 383 22.64 -18.04 2.99
N ARG A 384 23.77 -17.40 3.31
CA ARG A 384 25.08 -18.06 3.34
C ARG A 384 25.14 -19.22 4.35
N PRO A 385 24.84 -19.04 5.65
CA PRO A 385 24.90 -20.15 6.60
C PRO A 385 23.85 -21.24 6.31
N GLN A 386 22.67 -20.89 5.80
CA GLN A 386 21.65 -21.88 5.40
C GLN A 386 22.15 -22.79 4.26
N GLU A 387 22.68 -22.20 3.19
CA GLU A 387 23.19 -22.94 2.04
C GLU A 387 24.45 -23.74 2.38
N GLN A 388 25.29 -23.25 3.31
CA GLN A 388 26.45 -23.99 3.81
C GLN A 388 26.03 -25.28 4.51
N TYR A 389 24.98 -25.23 5.33
CA TYR A 389 24.43 -26.42 5.97
C TYR A 389 23.78 -27.37 4.95
N LEU A 390 22.93 -26.85 4.06
CA LEU A 390 22.15 -27.67 3.11
C LEU A 390 23.02 -28.35 2.05
N LEU A 391 24.05 -27.66 1.54
CA LEU A 391 24.92 -28.17 0.48
C LEU A 391 26.17 -28.89 1.03
N GLY A 392 26.44 -28.78 2.33
CA GLY A 392 27.62 -29.35 2.98
C GLY A 392 28.95 -28.82 2.44
N SER A 393 28.94 -27.66 1.76
CA SER A 393 30.10 -27.11 1.06
C SER A 393 30.10 -25.58 1.15
N GLU A 394 31.16 -25.05 1.76
CA GLU A 394 31.33 -23.60 1.90
C GLU A 394 31.53 -22.92 0.53
N GLU A 395 32.23 -23.57 -0.40
CA GLU A 395 32.46 -23.03 -1.75
C GLU A 395 31.15 -22.88 -2.53
N LYS A 396 30.27 -23.88 -2.48
CA LYS A 396 28.95 -23.81 -3.12
C LYS A 396 28.07 -22.75 -2.46
N ALA A 397 28.05 -22.67 -1.14
CA ALA A 397 27.29 -21.66 -0.42
C ALA A 397 27.75 -20.24 -0.78
N LYS A 398 29.06 -20.04 -0.94
CA LYS A 398 29.63 -18.76 -1.42
C LYS A 398 29.17 -18.44 -2.84
N GLN A 399 29.20 -19.40 -3.76
CA GLN A 399 28.72 -19.21 -5.14
C GLN A 399 27.23 -18.84 -5.18
N ILE A 400 26.39 -19.50 -4.37
CA ILE A 400 24.96 -19.17 -4.27
C ILE A 400 24.75 -17.78 -3.67
N ASN A 401 25.51 -17.39 -2.63
CA ASN A 401 25.44 -16.05 -2.07
C ASN A 401 25.86 -14.98 -3.07
N GLU A 402 26.92 -15.20 -3.84
CA GLU A 402 27.35 -14.28 -4.90
C GLU A 402 26.32 -14.17 -6.02
N PHE A 403 25.70 -15.30 -6.40
CA PHE A 403 24.57 -15.30 -7.33
C PHE A 403 23.39 -14.51 -6.78
N PHE A 404 23.05 -14.67 -5.50
CA PHE A 404 21.99 -13.93 -4.83
C PHE A 404 22.27 -12.41 -4.80
N ASP A 405 23.50 -12.01 -4.47
CA ASP A 405 23.89 -10.59 -4.43
C ASP A 405 23.68 -9.91 -5.79
N ILE A 406 23.94 -10.62 -6.90
CA ILE A 406 23.72 -10.15 -8.28
C ILE A 406 22.24 -10.23 -8.67
N ALA A 407 21.57 -11.33 -8.33
CA ALA A 407 20.21 -11.60 -8.72
C ALA A 407 19.20 -10.67 -8.02
N LEU A 408 19.47 -10.24 -6.78
CA LEU A 408 18.59 -9.38 -6.00
C LEU A 408 18.25 -8.06 -6.73
N PRO A 409 19.24 -7.25 -7.16
CA PRO A 409 18.95 -6.03 -7.89
C PRO A 409 18.42 -6.26 -9.31
N LEU A 410 18.87 -7.31 -10.00
CA LEU A 410 18.38 -7.68 -11.33
C LEU A 410 16.90 -8.11 -11.29
N GLY A 411 16.52 -8.92 -10.31
CA GLY A 411 15.14 -9.34 -10.09
C GLY A 411 14.20 -8.16 -9.79
N GLY A 412 14.69 -7.16 -9.05
CA GLY A 412 14.00 -5.89 -8.83
C GLY A 412 13.63 -5.18 -10.14
N ILE A 413 14.51 -5.19 -11.15
CA ILE A 413 14.27 -4.56 -12.46
C ILE A 413 13.39 -5.45 -13.36
N ILE A 414 13.68 -6.75 -13.41
CA ILE A 414 12.97 -7.71 -14.27
C ILE A 414 11.51 -7.88 -13.83
N SER A 415 11.24 -7.77 -12.53
CA SER A 415 9.89 -7.90 -11.98
C SER A 415 8.98 -6.72 -12.32
N ILE A 416 9.50 -5.53 -12.64
CA ILE A 416 8.70 -4.31 -12.90
C ILE A 416 7.58 -4.56 -13.95
N PRO A 417 7.87 -5.02 -15.19
CA PRO A 417 6.82 -5.28 -16.17
C PRO A 417 5.91 -6.44 -15.78
N LEU A 418 6.46 -7.49 -15.13
CA LEU A 418 5.69 -8.67 -14.70
C LEU A 418 4.64 -8.29 -13.66
N VAL A 419 5.05 -7.54 -12.64
CA VAL A 419 4.20 -7.10 -11.52
C VAL A 419 3.11 -6.15 -12.02
N GLY A 420 3.48 -5.15 -12.83
CA GLY A 420 2.51 -4.21 -13.38
C GLY A 420 1.46 -4.89 -14.24
N THR A 421 1.88 -5.76 -15.16
CA THR A 421 0.94 -6.49 -16.03
C THR A 421 0.05 -7.47 -15.27
N LEU A 422 0.56 -8.10 -14.20
CA LEU A 422 -0.22 -9.03 -13.39
C LEU A 422 -1.27 -8.29 -12.54
N LEU A 423 -0.91 -7.20 -11.87
CA LEU A 423 -1.83 -6.45 -11.01
C LEU A 423 -2.92 -5.69 -11.78
N ASP A 424 -2.61 -5.22 -12.99
CA ASP A 424 -3.56 -4.50 -13.83
C ASP A 424 -4.58 -5.43 -14.51
N ASN A 425 -4.22 -6.70 -14.76
CA ASN A 425 -5.03 -7.63 -15.54
C ASN A 425 -5.70 -8.75 -14.74
N THR A 426 -5.39 -8.89 -13.45
CA THR A 426 -5.92 -9.97 -12.63
C THR A 426 -6.72 -9.47 -11.43
N SER A 427 -7.57 -10.34 -10.88
CA SER A 427 -8.35 -10.02 -9.68
C SER A 427 -7.47 -10.04 -8.43
N THR A 428 -7.85 -9.28 -7.40
CA THR A 428 -7.09 -9.20 -6.15
C THR A 428 -6.91 -10.56 -5.49
N ALA A 429 -7.95 -11.41 -5.52
CA ALA A 429 -7.89 -12.77 -4.99
C ALA A 429 -6.91 -13.66 -5.77
N PHE A 430 -6.84 -13.53 -7.10
CA PHE A 430 -5.88 -14.27 -7.92
C PHE A 430 -4.45 -13.83 -7.62
N ALA A 431 -4.20 -12.51 -7.53
CA ALA A 431 -2.88 -11.97 -7.20
C ALA A 431 -2.38 -12.49 -5.83
N LEU A 432 -3.24 -12.47 -4.80
CA LEU A 432 -2.91 -13.04 -3.48
C LEU A 432 -2.70 -14.55 -3.54
N GLY A 433 -3.52 -15.28 -4.31
CA GLY A 433 -3.35 -16.73 -4.51
C GLY A 433 -2.00 -17.08 -5.16
N PHE A 434 -1.64 -16.37 -6.23
CA PHE A 434 -0.35 -16.52 -6.90
C PHE A 434 0.81 -16.21 -5.94
N LEU A 435 0.66 -15.19 -5.10
CA LEU A 435 1.63 -14.83 -4.08
C LEU A 435 1.81 -15.94 -3.04
N VAL A 436 0.73 -16.57 -2.55
CA VAL A 436 0.83 -17.69 -1.60
C VAL A 436 1.47 -18.92 -2.24
N VAL A 437 1.13 -19.24 -3.49
CA VAL A 437 1.72 -20.37 -4.24
C VAL A 437 3.22 -20.18 -4.44
N THR A 438 3.63 -19.01 -4.92
CA THR A 438 5.05 -18.68 -5.13
C THR A 438 5.82 -18.67 -3.81
N ALA A 439 5.26 -18.10 -2.74
CA ALA A 439 5.86 -18.13 -1.41
C ALA A 439 6.06 -19.57 -0.90
N THR A 440 5.08 -20.45 -1.14
CA THR A 440 5.14 -21.86 -0.74
C THR A 440 6.21 -22.60 -1.52
N ALA A 441 6.31 -22.37 -2.83
CA ALA A 441 7.34 -22.95 -3.69
C ALA A 441 8.76 -22.57 -3.22
N ILE A 442 8.99 -21.28 -2.91
CA ILE A 442 10.25 -20.80 -2.32
C ILE A 442 10.56 -21.54 -1.01
N GLY A 443 9.53 -21.85 -0.20
CA GLY A 443 9.74 -22.47 1.11
C GLY A 443 10.10 -23.94 1.02
N ILE A 444 9.47 -24.64 0.08
CA ILE A 444 9.82 -26.02 -0.25
C ILE A 444 11.23 -26.09 -0.82
N LEU A 445 11.56 -25.23 -1.79
CA LEU A 445 12.89 -25.20 -2.41
C LEU A 445 13.99 -24.85 -1.39
N GLY A 446 13.74 -23.92 -0.48
CA GLY A 446 14.68 -23.54 0.59
C GLY A 446 14.90 -24.61 1.68
N CYS A 447 14.22 -25.76 1.61
CA CYS A 447 14.48 -26.90 2.50
C CYS A 447 15.21 -28.05 1.77
N LEU A 448 15.45 -27.95 0.46
CA LEU A 448 16.03 -29.03 -0.33
C LEU A 448 17.56 -28.93 -0.39
N PRO A 449 18.31 -30.02 -0.14
CA PRO A 449 19.77 -30.03 -0.15
C PRO A 449 20.34 -30.20 -1.58
N TYR A 450 19.83 -29.43 -2.55
CA TYR A 450 20.27 -29.50 -3.96
C TYR A 450 20.67 -28.13 -4.50
N THR A 451 21.77 -28.07 -5.23
CA THR A 451 22.27 -26.81 -5.83
C THR A 451 21.29 -26.19 -6.81
N TRP A 452 20.62 -27.01 -7.64
CA TRP A 452 19.60 -26.51 -8.56
C TRP A 452 18.39 -25.93 -7.81
N ALA A 453 18.06 -26.48 -6.63
CA ALA A 453 16.98 -26.00 -5.80
C ALA A 453 17.34 -24.65 -5.16
N ALA A 454 18.60 -24.49 -4.71
CA ALA A 454 19.12 -23.22 -4.22
C ALA A 454 19.08 -22.11 -5.28
N VAL A 455 19.53 -22.41 -6.52
CA VAL A 455 19.45 -21.46 -7.64
C VAL A 455 18.00 -21.12 -7.98
N ALA A 456 17.11 -22.12 -8.06
CA ALA A 456 15.70 -21.89 -8.32
C ALA A 456 15.02 -21.08 -7.19
N ASN A 457 15.40 -21.32 -5.93
CA ASN A 457 14.93 -20.59 -4.77
C ASN A 457 15.30 -19.11 -4.88
N VAL A 458 16.56 -18.80 -5.18
CA VAL A 458 17.03 -17.42 -5.41
C VAL A 458 16.27 -16.76 -6.57
N CYS A 459 16.16 -17.44 -7.72
CA CYS A 459 15.45 -16.90 -8.90
C CYS A 459 13.98 -16.55 -8.60
N LEU A 460 13.27 -17.41 -7.88
CA LEU A 460 11.88 -17.13 -7.48
C LEU A 460 11.81 -16.03 -6.42
N PHE A 461 12.72 -16.04 -5.45
CA PHE A 461 12.76 -15.06 -4.37
C PHE A 461 12.92 -13.62 -4.88
N VAL A 462 13.83 -13.39 -5.83
CA VAL A 462 14.13 -12.03 -6.32
C VAL A 462 12.99 -11.42 -7.13
N VAL A 463 12.11 -12.24 -7.71
CA VAL A 463 10.87 -11.79 -8.37
C VAL A 463 9.72 -11.67 -7.37
N TYR A 464 9.65 -12.60 -6.41
CA TYR A 464 8.61 -12.63 -5.38
C TYR A 464 8.65 -11.40 -4.47
N ARG A 465 9.84 -10.94 -4.07
CA ARG A 465 9.98 -9.83 -3.12
C ARG A 465 9.35 -8.52 -3.61
N PRO A 466 9.68 -8.00 -4.82
CA PRO A 466 8.99 -6.83 -5.39
C PRO A 466 7.48 -7.05 -5.52
N PHE A 467 7.09 -8.22 -6.05
CA PHE A 467 5.68 -8.57 -6.25
C PHE A 467 4.89 -8.59 -4.93
N TYR A 468 5.51 -9.04 -3.84
CA TYR A 468 4.91 -9.05 -2.51
C TYR A 468 4.60 -7.64 -2.02
N TYR A 469 5.58 -6.73 -2.04
CA TYR A 469 5.40 -5.36 -1.55
C TYR A 469 4.36 -4.59 -2.37
N THR A 470 4.37 -4.75 -3.70
CA THR A 470 3.39 -4.11 -4.57
C THR A 470 1.99 -4.65 -4.35
N THR A 471 1.83 -5.97 -4.17
CA THR A 471 0.50 -6.58 -3.98
C THR A 471 -0.12 -6.19 -2.64
N VAL A 472 0.67 -6.11 -1.56
CA VAL A 472 0.16 -5.67 -0.24
C VAL A 472 -0.25 -4.19 -0.28
N SER A 473 0.51 -3.34 -0.96
CA SER A 473 0.18 -1.93 -1.17
C SER A 473 -1.08 -1.77 -2.03
N ASP A 474 -1.16 -2.47 -3.15
CA ASP A 474 -2.32 -2.48 -4.06
C ASP A 474 -3.59 -2.98 -3.35
N TYR A 475 -3.48 -4.07 -2.58
CA TYR A 475 -4.58 -4.57 -1.75
C TYR A 475 -5.07 -3.51 -0.76
N ALA A 476 -4.15 -2.84 -0.05
CA ALA A 476 -4.53 -1.81 0.90
C ALA A 476 -5.25 -0.64 0.23
N ALA A 477 -4.81 -0.24 -0.97
CA ALA A 477 -5.46 0.81 -1.76
C ALA A 477 -6.87 0.40 -2.22
N LYS A 478 -7.02 -0.81 -2.76
CA LYS A 478 -8.30 -1.33 -3.29
C LYS A 478 -9.36 -1.61 -2.22
N VAL A 479 -8.94 -2.09 -1.04
CA VAL A 479 -9.85 -2.52 0.03
C VAL A 479 -10.21 -1.36 0.96
N PHE A 480 -9.23 -0.60 1.44
CA PHE A 480 -9.43 0.44 2.47
C PHE A 480 -9.58 1.85 1.91
N GLY A 481 -9.14 2.09 0.67
CA GLY A 481 -9.23 3.39 0.01
C GLY A 481 -8.09 4.35 0.39
N PHE A 482 -7.94 5.42 -0.40
CA PHE A 482 -6.82 6.36 -0.28
C PHE A 482 -6.88 7.27 0.95
N VAL A 483 -8.08 7.57 1.47
CA VAL A 483 -8.29 8.51 2.59
C VAL A 483 -7.60 8.03 3.89
N THR A 484 -7.70 6.74 4.18
CA THR A 484 -7.09 6.12 5.38
C THR A 484 -5.83 5.32 5.05
N PHE A 485 -5.43 5.27 3.77
CA PHE A 485 -4.35 4.43 3.25
C PHE A 485 -3.07 4.55 4.07
N GLY A 486 -2.57 5.77 4.28
CA GLY A 486 -1.32 6.01 5.00
C GLY A 486 -1.33 5.45 6.43
N LYS A 487 -2.46 5.56 7.14
CA LYS A 487 -2.61 5.04 8.51
C LYS A 487 -2.69 3.52 8.53
N VAL A 488 -3.50 2.94 7.66
CA VAL A 488 -3.76 1.49 7.63
C VAL A 488 -2.57 0.73 7.08
N TYR A 489 -2.08 1.11 5.89
CA TYR A 489 -0.88 0.52 5.29
C TYR A 489 0.35 0.74 6.17
N GLY A 490 0.53 1.95 6.70
CA GLY A 490 1.61 2.24 7.65
C GLY A 490 1.56 1.34 8.89
N LEU A 491 0.37 1.09 9.45
CA LEU A 491 0.21 0.20 10.59
C LEU A 491 0.50 -1.27 10.25
N ILE A 492 0.07 -1.74 9.07
CA ILE A 492 0.40 -3.10 8.58
C ILE A 492 1.92 -3.29 8.54
N ILE A 493 2.64 -2.35 7.92
CA ILE A 493 4.10 -2.41 7.79
C ILE A 493 4.79 -2.22 9.14
N CYS A 494 4.29 -1.36 10.02
CA CYS A 494 4.85 -1.17 11.36
C CYS A 494 4.73 -2.45 12.21
N LEU A 495 3.55 -3.08 12.23
CA LEU A 495 3.35 -4.35 12.94
C LEU A 495 4.25 -5.45 12.38
N ALA A 496 4.33 -5.59 11.05
CA ALA A 496 5.28 -6.52 10.42
C ALA A 496 6.74 -6.19 10.79
N GLY A 497 7.08 -4.90 10.86
CA GLY A 497 8.36 -4.38 11.32
C GLY A 497 8.71 -4.83 12.73
N LEU A 498 7.83 -4.63 13.71
CA LEU A 498 8.04 -5.01 15.10
C LEU A 498 8.26 -6.52 15.26
N PHE A 499 7.49 -7.33 14.54
CA PHE A 499 7.64 -8.78 14.56
C PHE A 499 8.91 -9.28 13.85
N ASN A 500 9.60 -8.45 13.05
CA ASN A 500 10.94 -8.82 12.56
C ASN A 500 11.98 -8.94 13.68
N LEU A 501 11.72 -8.42 14.89
CA LEU A 501 12.59 -8.68 16.04
C LEU A 501 12.66 -10.19 16.38
N LEU A 502 11.70 -11.00 15.93
CA LEU A 502 11.78 -12.46 16.04
C LEU A 502 12.91 -13.06 15.17
N GLN A 503 13.48 -12.33 14.22
CA GLN A 503 14.56 -12.82 13.38
C GLN A 503 15.78 -13.26 14.20
N SER A 504 16.23 -12.44 15.16
CA SER A 504 17.39 -12.77 16.01
C SER A 504 17.19 -14.03 16.88
N PRO A 505 16.06 -14.22 17.59
CA PRO A 505 15.83 -15.46 18.31
C PRO A 505 15.59 -16.67 17.38
N LEU A 506 15.06 -16.49 16.17
CA LEU A 506 14.97 -17.58 15.18
C LEU A 506 16.35 -18.03 14.67
N ASP A 507 17.25 -17.07 14.45
CA ASP A 507 18.65 -17.33 14.10
C ASP A 507 19.36 -18.06 15.25
N ALA A 508 19.21 -17.56 16.48
CA ALA A 508 19.75 -18.22 17.67
C ALA A 508 19.16 -19.63 17.88
N ALA A 509 17.87 -19.84 17.62
CA ALA A 509 17.25 -21.16 17.71
C ALA A 509 17.84 -22.14 16.68
N THR A 510 18.12 -21.67 15.47
CA THR A 510 18.76 -22.45 14.40
C THR A 510 20.12 -22.98 14.84
N HIS A 511 20.93 -22.12 15.45
CA HIS A 511 22.28 -22.50 15.89
C HIS A 511 22.28 -23.30 17.20
N VAL A 512 21.54 -22.87 18.23
CA VAL A 512 21.62 -23.45 19.58
C VAL A 512 20.73 -24.68 19.75
N ILE A 513 19.49 -24.63 19.25
CA ILE A 513 18.48 -25.69 19.48
C ILE A 513 18.61 -26.76 18.39
N PHE A 514 18.80 -26.34 17.14
CA PHE A 514 18.81 -27.23 15.99
C PHE A 514 20.22 -27.58 15.48
N GLY A 515 21.27 -27.19 16.22
CA GLY A 515 22.66 -27.55 15.91
C GLY A 515 23.13 -27.07 14.53
N GLY A 516 22.63 -25.91 14.09
CA GLY A 516 22.92 -25.34 12.77
C GLY A 516 21.95 -25.75 11.66
N ASN A 517 20.97 -26.63 11.93
CA ASN A 517 19.99 -27.04 10.92
C ASN A 517 18.89 -25.98 10.72
N PRO A 518 18.78 -25.36 9.53
CA PRO A 518 17.78 -24.32 9.26
C PRO A 518 16.39 -24.88 8.90
N ILE A 519 16.29 -26.18 8.59
CA ILE A 519 15.05 -26.79 8.08
C ILE A 519 13.88 -26.66 9.07
N PRO A 520 14.02 -26.93 10.39
CA PRO A 520 12.90 -26.83 11.32
C PRO A 520 12.30 -25.41 11.39
N VAL A 521 13.15 -24.39 11.43
CA VAL A 521 12.72 -22.98 11.44
C VAL A 521 12.05 -22.62 10.12
N ASN A 522 12.63 -23.02 8.98
CA ASN A 522 12.05 -22.80 7.66
C ASN A 522 10.68 -23.48 7.51
N VAL A 523 10.50 -24.70 8.03
CA VAL A 523 9.22 -25.43 8.00
C VAL A 523 8.17 -24.77 8.90
N ILE A 524 8.56 -24.27 10.08
CA ILE A 524 7.64 -23.52 10.96
C ILE A 524 7.15 -22.24 10.27
N LEU A 525 8.06 -21.46 9.69
CA LEU A 525 7.70 -20.23 8.97
C LEU A 525 6.88 -20.53 7.71
N LEU A 526 7.20 -21.61 6.98
CA LEU A 526 6.46 -22.06 5.80
C LEU A 526 5.03 -22.48 6.17
N SER A 527 4.87 -23.30 7.20
CA SER A 527 3.55 -23.77 7.64
C SER A 527 2.66 -22.60 8.10
N ALA A 528 3.22 -21.67 8.88
CA ALA A 528 2.52 -20.44 9.26
C ALA A 528 2.11 -19.61 8.02
N ALA A 529 3.01 -19.45 7.04
CA ALA A 529 2.75 -18.69 5.82
C ALA A 529 1.64 -19.32 4.97
N VAL A 530 1.62 -20.66 4.85
CA VAL A 530 0.58 -21.39 4.12
C VAL A 530 -0.76 -21.27 4.82
N ILE A 531 -0.83 -21.48 6.13
CA ILE A 531 -2.08 -21.41 6.90
C ILE A 531 -2.69 -20.01 6.80
N VAL A 532 -1.91 -18.97 7.10
CA VAL A 532 -2.39 -17.58 7.08
C VAL A 532 -2.68 -17.12 5.64
N GLY A 533 -1.82 -17.47 4.69
CA GLY A 533 -1.99 -17.10 3.29
C GLY A 533 -3.21 -17.74 2.64
N THR A 534 -3.42 -19.04 2.83
CA THR A 534 -4.62 -19.73 2.32
C THR A 534 -5.90 -19.19 2.96
N SER A 535 -5.87 -18.86 4.26
CA SER A 535 -7.01 -18.21 4.95
C SER A 535 -7.32 -16.84 4.35
N LEU A 536 -6.31 -16.01 4.09
CA LEU A 536 -6.47 -14.71 3.44
C LEU A 536 -7.06 -14.86 2.02
N VAL A 537 -6.52 -15.76 1.21
CA VAL A 537 -6.99 -15.99 -0.17
C VAL A 537 -8.42 -16.53 -0.18
N ALA A 538 -8.74 -17.49 0.69
CA ALA A 538 -10.09 -18.03 0.80
C ALA A 538 -11.10 -16.95 1.23
N TYR A 539 -10.76 -16.16 2.25
CA TYR A 539 -11.61 -15.07 2.73
C TYR A 539 -11.86 -14.01 1.65
N THR A 540 -10.79 -13.55 0.99
CA THR A 540 -10.87 -12.52 -0.06
C THR A 540 -11.64 -13.02 -1.27
N ALA A 541 -11.44 -14.27 -1.70
CA ALA A 541 -12.19 -14.88 -2.79
C ALA A 541 -13.68 -15.08 -2.46
N MET A 542 -14.00 -15.51 -1.24
CA MET A 542 -15.38 -15.64 -0.78
C MET A 542 -16.08 -14.28 -0.79
N ARG A 543 -15.45 -13.26 -0.21
CA ARG A 543 -16.01 -11.91 -0.15
C ARG A 543 -16.10 -11.22 -1.51
N ALA A 544 -15.14 -11.44 -2.41
CA ALA A 544 -15.22 -10.95 -3.78
C ALA A 544 -16.49 -11.47 -4.48
N ARG A 545 -16.79 -12.76 -4.33
CA ARG A 545 -18.02 -13.35 -4.90
C ARG A 545 -19.30 -12.81 -4.27
N THR A 546 -19.29 -12.55 -2.96
CA THR A 546 -20.45 -11.94 -2.28
C THR A 546 -20.69 -10.52 -2.76
N LEU A 547 -19.63 -9.70 -2.84
CA LEU A 547 -19.73 -8.32 -3.32
C LEU A 547 -20.13 -8.23 -4.80
N GLU A 548 -19.62 -9.12 -5.63
CA GLU A 548 -20.03 -9.21 -7.04
C GLU A 548 -21.51 -9.56 -7.17
N ARG A 549 -22.00 -10.47 -6.31
CA ARG A 549 -23.43 -10.82 -6.27
C ARG A 549 -24.29 -9.65 -5.78
N GLU A 550 -23.90 -8.96 -4.72
CA GLU A 550 -24.62 -7.78 -4.22
C GLU A 550 -24.69 -6.67 -5.28
N LYS A 551 -23.59 -6.40 -5.99
CA LYS A 551 -23.59 -5.44 -7.11
C LYS A 551 -24.54 -5.82 -8.24
N LEU A 552 -24.61 -7.11 -8.59
CA LEU A 552 -25.54 -7.59 -9.61
C LEU A 552 -27.00 -7.48 -9.15
N GLU A 553 -27.27 -7.70 -7.85
CA GLU A 553 -28.58 -7.50 -7.24
C GLU A 553 -28.97 -6.00 -7.27
N ASP A 554 -28.07 -5.10 -6.87
CA ASP A 554 -28.28 -3.65 -6.94
C ASP A 554 -28.48 -3.15 -8.38
N GLU A 555 -27.68 -3.62 -9.34
CA GLU A 555 -27.85 -3.29 -10.77
C GLU A 555 -29.20 -3.77 -11.30
N ALA A 556 -29.67 -4.95 -10.86
CA ALA A 556 -30.96 -5.49 -11.24
C ALA A 556 -32.13 -4.70 -10.61
N GLU A 557 -31.98 -4.22 -9.37
CA GLU A 557 -32.99 -3.37 -8.70
C GLU A 557 -33.05 -1.95 -9.29
N LEU A 558 -31.91 -1.40 -9.72
CA LEU A 558 -31.81 -0.08 -10.37
C LEU A 558 -32.19 -0.09 -11.86
N ALA A 559 -32.18 -1.26 -12.50
CA ALA A 559 -32.66 -1.43 -13.87
C ALA A 559 -34.18 -1.25 -13.92
N ARG A 560 -34.63 -0.01 -14.20
CA ARG A 560 -36.04 0.30 -14.47
C ARG A 560 -36.63 -0.65 -15.52
N GLU A 561 -37.80 -1.21 -15.22
CA GLU A 561 -38.62 -1.97 -16.17
C GLU A 561 -38.77 -1.19 -17.50
N GLN A 562 -38.10 -1.63 -18.55
CA GLN A 562 -38.37 -1.17 -19.90
C GLN A 562 -39.54 -1.97 -20.46
N LEU A 563 -40.62 -1.27 -20.81
CA LEU A 563 -41.72 -1.84 -21.59
C LEU A 563 -41.16 -2.46 -22.88
N MET A 564 -41.49 -3.74 -23.12
CA MET A 564 -41.01 -4.46 -24.31
C MET A 564 -41.29 -3.63 -25.58
N PRO A 565 -40.34 -3.54 -26.54
CA PRO A 565 -40.42 -2.63 -27.70
C PRO A 565 -41.57 -2.88 -28.71
N ASN A 566 -42.58 -3.67 -28.37
CA ASN A 566 -43.73 -3.99 -29.21
C ASN A 566 -45.08 -3.98 -28.48
N ALA A 567 -45.13 -3.64 -27.18
CA ALA A 567 -46.37 -3.70 -26.40
C ALA A 567 -47.43 -2.65 -26.80
N GLU A 568 -47.04 -1.56 -27.47
CA GLU A 568 -47.99 -0.55 -27.98
C GLU A 568 -48.71 -0.99 -29.27
N SER A 569 -48.21 -2.01 -29.97
CA SER A 569 -48.77 -2.45 -31.26
C SER A 569 -50.12 -3.17 -31.14
N ALA A 570 -50.48 -3.64 -29.94
CA ALA A 570 -51.71 -4.42 -29.72
C ALA A 570 -52.93 -3.57 -29.33
N ALA A 571 -52.75 -2.30 -28.97
CA ALA A 571 -53.85 -1.45 -28.47
C ALA A 571 -54.43 -0.47 -29.52
N GLY A 572 -53.88 -0.42 -30.74
CA GLY A 572 -54.22 0.60 -31.75
C GLY A 572 -55.21 0.19 -32.85
N ALA A 573 -55.59 -1.07 -32.99
CA ALA A 573 -56.43 -1.52 -34.11
C ALA A 573 -57.93 -1.53 -33.75
N ARG A 574 -58.55 -0.35 -33.66
CA ARG A 574 -60.00 -0.22 -33.87
C ARG A 574 -60.27 -0.21 -35.38
N PRO A 575 -61.01 -1.16 -35.97
CA PRO A 575 -61.48 -1.02 -37.34
C PRO A 575 -62.75 -0.16 -37.33
N ASN A 576 -62.62 1.10 -37.77
CA ASN A 576 -63.77 1.87 -38.23
C ASN A 576 -64.18 1.34 -39.61
N GLY A 577 -65.50 1.21 -39.79
CA GLY A 577 -66.12 0.33 -40.78
C GLY A 577 -66.10 0.79 -42.23
N THR A 578 -66.59 -0.12 -43.08
CA THR A 578 -67.09 0.19 -44.42
C THR A 578 -68.33 -0.65 -44.72
N ASN A 579 -69.37 0.07 -45.16
CA ASN A 579 -70.64 -0.35 -45.75
C ASN A 579 -70.52 -1.33 -46.93
N TYR A 580 -71.62 -2.03 -47.19
CA TYR A 580 -72.19 -2.67 -48.42
C TYR A 580 -72.73 -4.04 -47.99
N GLY A 581 -73.98 -4.46 -48.16
CA GLY A 581 -75.11 -3.96 -48.94
C GLY A 581 -75.87 -5.19 -49.46
N THR A 582 -77.12 -5.36 -48.99
CA THR A 582 -78.34 -6.02 -49.56
C THR A 582 -79.15 -6.66 -48.44
#